data_AF-A0A329S3P4-F1
#
_entry.id   AF-A0A329S3P4-F1
#
_cell.length_a   1.000
_cell.length_b   1.000
_cell.length_c   1.000
_cell.angle_alpha   90.00
_cell.angle_beta   90.00
_cell.angle_gamma   90.00
#
_symmetry.space_group_name_H-M   'P 1'
#
loop_
_entity.id
_entity.type
_entity.pdbx_description
1 polymer ?
#
loop_
_entity_poly.entity_id
_entity_poly.type
_entity_poly.pdbx_seq_one_letter_code
_entity_poly.pdbx_strand_id
1 'polypeptide(L)'
;MAMWSPLEIADGLNAVMQGIFRGAGKQKPAAVANVIGYYGGGIPLGAILAFAADMGVEGLWWGIGFGIAATWLSLTFMMLNYWRWDQLASEARQRTAQ
;
A
#
# COMPACT_ATOMS: atom_id res chain seq x y z
N MET A 1 3.47 18.79 13.48
CA MET A 1 3.54 17.34 13.74
C MET A 1 2.17 16.71 13.96
N ALA A 2 1.28 17.26 14.81
CA ALA A 2 -0.03 16.65 15.08
C ALA A 2 -0.95 16.49 13.84
N MET A 3 -0.88 17.41 12.87
CA MET A 3 -1.74 17.40 11.68
C MET A 3 -1.56 16.16 10.80
N TRP A 4 -0.34 15.59 10.76
CA TRP A 4 -0.01 14.42 9.94
C TRP A 4 -0.12 13.09 10.69
N SER A 5 -0.34 13.15 12.02
CA SER A 5 -0.46 11.96 12.88
C SER A 5 -1.45 10.90 12.38
N PRO A 6 -2.62 11.26 11.79
CA PRO A 6 -3.52 10.26 11.22
C PRO A 6 -2.92 9.46 10.05
N LEU A 7 -1.96 10.01 9.31
CA LEU A 7 -1.30 9.31 8.21
C LEU A 7 -0.44 8.14 8.70
N GLU A 8 0.09 8.23 9.93
CA GLU A 8 0.86 7.14 10.56
C GLU A 8 0.01 5.88 10.76
N ILE A 9 -1.29 6.05 11.03
CA ILE A 9 -2.22 4.90 11.14
C ILE A 9 -2.34 4.21 9.78
N ALA A 10 -2.51 4.98 8.71
CA ALA A 10 -2.59 4.44 7.36
C ALA A 10 -1.28 3.78 6.93
N ASP A 11 -0.13 4.35 7.30
CA ASP A 11 1.18 3.77 7.02
C ASP A 11 1.39 2.46 7.78
N GLY A 12 1.00 2.41 9.05
CA GLY A 12 1.01 1.17 9.84
C GLY A 12 0.15 0.07 9.20
N LEU A 13 -1.05 0.40 8.74
CA LEU A 13 -1.93 -0.54 8.02
C LEU A 13 -1.31 -1.00 6.70
N ASN A 14 -0.67 -0.10 5.96
CA ASN A 14 0.05 -0.43 4.73
C ASN A 14 1.22 -1.38 5.01
N ALA A 15 2.02 -1.11 6.04
CA ALA A 15 3.15 -1.92 6.45
C ALA A 15 2.71 -3.35 6.84
N VAL A 16 1.63 -3.47 7.62
CA VAL A 16 1.03 -4.77 7.97
C VAL A 16 0.61 -5.51 6.70
N MET A 17 -0.07 -4.84 5.77
CA MET A 17 -0.56 -5.49 4.56
C MET A 17 0.58 -5.94 3.63
N GLN A 18 1.64 -5.15 3.51
CA GLN A 18 2.87 -5.58 2.83
C GLN A 18 3.51 -6.79 3.52
N GLY A 19 3.50 -6.84 4.86
CA GLY A 19 3.94 -7.99 5.64
C GLY A 19 3.13 -9.25 5.33
N ILE A 20 1.80 -9.14 5.32
CA ILE A 20 0.87 -10.24 5.00
C ILE A 20 1.18 -10.82 3.61
N PHE A 21 1.31 -9.99 2.58
CA PHE A 21 1.61 -10.44 1.23
C PHE A 21 2.98 -11.10 1.10
N ARG A 22 4.00 -10.59 1.82
CA ARG A 22 5.33 -11.22 1.88
C ARG A 22 5.25 -12.59 2.57
N GLY A 23 4.57 -12.70 3.71
CA GLY A 23 4.40 -13.97 4.44
C GLY A 23 3.63 -15.02 3.63
N ALA A 24 2.65 -14.59 2.84
CA ALA A 24 1.91 -15.46 1.93
C ALA A 24 2.74 -15.95 0.71
N GLY A 25 3.90 -15.35 0.44
CA GLY A 25 4.68 -15.61 -0.78
C GLY A 25 4.09 -14.95 -2.03
N LYS A 26 3.27 -13.90 -1.87
CA LYS A 26 2.61 -13.15 -2.95
C LYS A 26 3.16 -11.72 -3.04
N GLN A 27 4.46 -11.53 -2.90
CA GLN A 27 5.10 -10.19 -2.90
C GLN A 27 4.96 -9.42 -4.22
N LYS A 28 4.76 -10.10 -5.36
CA LYS A 28 4.62 -9.44 -6.67
C LYS A 28 3.43 -8.47 -6.73
N PRO A 29 2.18 -8.89 -6.41
CA PRO A 29 1.05 -7.97 -6.25
C PRO A 29 1.33 -6.77 -5.34
N ALA A 30 1.98 -7.00 -4.19
CA ALA A 30 2.31 -5.93 -3.25
C ALA A 30 3.27 -4.90 -3.85
N ALA A 31 4.31 -5.34 -4.56
CA ALA A 31 5.24 -4.45 -5.24
C ALA A 31 4.56 -3.65 -6.36
N VAL A 32 3.71 -4.29 -7.17
CA VAL A 32 2.98 -3.62 -8.26
C VAL A 32 2.03 -2.57 -7.70
N ALA A 33 1.26 -2.91 -6.67
CA ALA A 33 0.35 -1.97 -6.01
C ALA A 33 1.09 -0.76 -5.45
N ASN A 34 2.26 -0.97 -4.82
CA ASN A 34 3.08 0.10 -4.27
C ASN A 34 3.60 1.03 -5.38
N VAL A 35 4.14 0.47 -6.46
CA VAL A 35 4.61 1.27 -7.62
C VAL A 35 3.48 2.10 -8.20
N ILE A 36 2.31 1.49 -8.45
CA ILE A 36 1.16 2.21 -9.02
C ILE A 36 0.66 3.29 -8.05
N GLY A 37 0.53 2.96 -6.78
CA GLY A 37 0.03 3.88 -5.75
C GLY A 37 0.92 5.11 -5.59
N TYR A 38 2.23 4.92 -5.46
CA TYR A 38 3.16 6.04 -5.28
C TYR A 38 3.54 6.73 -6.58
N TYR A 39 3.99 6.00 -7.60
CA TYR A 39 4.50 6.62 -8.82
C TYR A 39 3.38 7.00 -9.79
N GLY A 40 2.33 6.20 -9.87
CA GLY A 40 1.18 6.49 -10.76
C GLY A 40 0.21 7.51 -10.18
N GLY A 41 0.06 7.54 -8.85
CA GLY A 41 -0.93 8.38 -8.17
C GLY A 41 -0.33 9.44 -7.24
N GLY A 42 0.41 9.00 -6.22
CA GLY A 42 0.90 9.86 -5.15
C GLY A 42 1.83 10.98 -5.61
N ILE A 43 2.77 10.68 -6.51
CA ILE A 43 3.71 11.67 -7.06
C ILE A 43 2.98 12.70 -7.94
N PRO A 44 2.17 12.30 -8.96
CA PRO A 44 1.39 13.26 -9.73
C PRO A 44 0.47 14.14 -8.87
N LEU A 45 -0.27 13.52 -7.94
CA LEU A 45 -1.17 14.27 -7.06
C LEU A 45 -0.39 15.22 -6.15
N GLY A 46 0.70 14.76 -5.57
CA GLY A 46 1.58 15.59 -4.73
C GLY A 46 2.14 16.78 -5.50
N ALA A 47 2.59 16.58 -6.74
CA ALA A 47 3.09 17.66 -7.59
C ALA A 47 1.97 18.67 -7.95
N ILE A 48 0.77 18.20 -8.30
CA ILE A 48 -0.37 19.08 -8.57
C ILE A 48 -0.71 19.91 -7.34
N LEU A 49 -0.83 19.28 -6.16
CA LEU A 49 -1.19 20.00 -4.93
C LEU A 49 -0.08 20.96 -4.49
N ALA A 50 1.19 20.54 -4.60
CA ALA A 50 2.32 21.36 -4.18
C ALA A 50 2.51 22.61 -5.06
N PHE A 51 2.39 22.46 -6.39
CA PHE A 51 2.76 23.51 -7.34
C PHE A 51 1.56 24.19 -8.01
N ALA A 52 0.53 23.44 -8.41
CA ALA A 52 -0.63 24.03 -9.09
C ALA A 52 -1.65 24.61 -8.10
N ALA A 53 -1.79 24.00 -6.93
CA ALA A 53 -2.64 24.51 -5.85
C ALA A 53 -1.88 25.35 -4.80
N ASP A 54 -0.58 25.60 -5.01
CA ASP A 54 0.29 26.42 -4.16
C ASP A 54 0.32 26.00 -2.68
N MET A 55 0.06 24.72 -2.39
CA MET A 55 0.11 24.17 -1.02
C MET A 55 1.54 23.84 -0.57
N GLY A 56 2.53 23.95 -1.47
CA GLY A 56 3.94 23.68 -1.18
C GLY A 56 4.16 22.30 -0.57
N VAL A 57 4.81 22.27 0.61
CA VAL A 57 5.18 21.02 1.30
C VAL A 57 3.94 20.25 1.77
N GLU A 58 2.84 20.92 2.12
CA GLU A 58 1.62 20.24 2.56
C GLU A 58 1.00 19.41 1.43
N GLY A 59 1.05 19.92 0.19
CA GLY A 59 0.60 19.19 -0.98
C GLY A 59 1.37 17.89 -1.22
N LEU A 60 2.68 17.89 -0.93
CA LEU A 60 3.51 16.69 -1.03
C LEU A 60 3.11 15.63 0.02
N TRP A 61 2.82 16.04 1.25
CA TRP A 61 2.35 15.13 2.30
C TRP A 61 1.01 14.50 1.96
N TRP A 62 0.09 15.26 1.37
CA TRP A 62 -1.17 14.71 0.85
C TRP A 62 -0.96 13.72 -0.28
N GLY A 63 0.00 13.97 -1.19
CA GLY A 63 0.40 13.03 -2.23
C GLY A 63 0.92 11.71 -1.67
N ILE A 64 1.79 11.76 -0.66
CA ILE A 64 2.30 10.57 0.04
C ILE A 64 1.15 9.82 0.72
N GLY A 65 0.30 10.52 1.46
CA GLY A 65 -0.87 9.93 2.13
C GLY A 65 -1.81 9.23 1.15
N PHE A 66 -2.03 9.82 -0.02
CA PHE A 66 -2.80 9.19 -1.09
C PHE A 66 -2.14 7.91 -1.60
N GLY A 67 -0.82 7.91 -1.84
CA GLY A 67 -0.08 6.73 -2.28
C GLY A 67 -0.16 5.56 -1.28
N ILE A 68 -0.02 5.87 0.02
CA ILE A 68 -0.19 4.89 1.12
C ILE A 68 -1.59 4.31 1.12
N ALA A 69 -2.62 5.17 1.09
CA ALA A 69 -4.01 4.77 1.14
C ALA A 69 -4.41 3.93 -0.08
N ALA A 70 -4.04 4.36 -1.29
CA ALA A 70 -4.30 3.64 -2.53
C ALA A 70 -3.67 2.24 -2.51
N THR A 71 -2.41 2.14 -2.07
CA THR A 71 -1.70 0.87 -1.95
C THR A 71 -2.39 -0.04 -0.91
N TRP A 72 -2.67 0.45 0.29
CA TRP A 72 -3.29 -0.34 1.35
C TRP A 72 -4.70 -0.83 0.98
N LEU A 73 -5.53 0.04 0.40
CA LEU A 73 -6.88 -0.30 -0.03
C LEU A 73 -6.86 -1.35 -1.14
N SER A 74 -5.96 -1.20 -2.12
CA SER A 74 -5.84 -2.16 -3.22
C SER A 74 -5.43 -3.56 -2.74
N LEU A 75 -4.47 -3.65 -1.82
CA LEU A 75 -4.05 -4.93 -1.25
C LEU A 75 -5.10 -5.56 -0.36
N THR A 76 -5.80 -4.76 0.44
CA THR A 76 -6.93 -5.22 1.26
C THR A 76 -8.03 -5.77 0.36
N PHE A 77 -8.39 -5.06 -0.71
CA PHE A 77 -9.37 -5.52 -1.70
C PHE A 77 -8.93 -6.83 -2.36
N MET A 78 -7.67 -6.94 -2.79
CA MET A 78 -7.17 -8.18 -3.40
C MET A 78 -7.22 -9.36 -2.43
N MET A 79 -6.83 -9.15 -1.18
CA MET A 79 -6.88 -10.17 -0.14
C MET A 79 -8.32 -10.65 0.10
N LEU A 80 -9.27 -9.73 0.31
CA LEU A 80 -10.65 -10.08 0.64
C LEU A 80 -11.38 -10.80 -0.49
N ASN A 81 -11.08 -10.49 -1.75
CA ASN A 81 -11.82 -11.04 -2.90
C ASN A 81 -11.17 -12.29 -3.50
N TYR A 82 -9.85 -12.45 -3.40
CA TYR A 82 -9.12 -13.51 -4.13
C TYR A 82 -8.43 -14.52 -3.23
N TRP A 83 -8.33 -14.31 -1.91
CA TRP A 83 -7.66 -15.26 -1.04
C TRP A 83 -8.57 -16.36 -0.53
N ARG A 84 -8.14 -17.60 -0.74
CA ARG A 84 -8.64 -18.78 -0.04
C ARG A 84 -7.57 -19.25 0.95
N TRP A 85 -7.80 -19.07 2.24
CA TRP A 85 -6.84 -19.39 3.28
C TRP A 85 -6.40 -20.87 3.28
N ASP A 86 -7.30 -21.79 2.95
CA ASP A 86 -6.97 -23.22 2.83
C ASP A 86 -5.94 -23.48 1.72
N GLN A 87 -6.09 -22.80 0.58
CA GLN A 87 -5.14 -22.92 -0.53
C GLN A 87 -3.78 -22.34 -0.12
N LEU A 88 -3.77 -21.15 0.49
CA LEU A 88 -2.55 -20.52 1.01
C LEU A 88 -1.81 -21.42 2.02
N ALA A 89 -2.55 -22.08 2.92
CA ALA A 89 -1.98 -23.03 3.87
C ALA A 89 -1.40 -24.27 3.17
N SER A 90 -2.09 -24.80 2.15
CA SER A 90 -1.57 -25.92 1.35
C SER A 90 -0.31 -25.56 0.56
N GLU A 91 -0.28 -24.39 -0.08
CA GLU A 91 0.88 -23.86 -0.80
C GLU A 91 2.07 -23.65 0.13
N ALA A 92 1.83 -23.19 1.36
CA ALA A 92 2.87 -23.03 2.37
C ALA A 92 3.45 -24.39 2.79
N ARG A 93 2.60 -25.40 3.04
CA ARG A 93 3.07 -26.77 3.38
C ARG A 93 3.91 -27.39 2.27
N GLN A 94 3.49 -27.24 1.02
CA GLN A 94 4.24 -27.77 -0.13
C GLN A 94 5.62 -27.11 -0.26
N ARG A 95 5.72 -25.80 -0.01
CA ARG A 95 7.00 -25.07 -0.03
C ARG A 95 7.97 -25.53 1.05
N THR A 96 7.49 -25.93 2.23
CA THR A 96 8.33 -26.42 3.33
C THR A 96 8.68 -27.92 3.21
N ALA A 97 7.92 -28.68 2.41
CA ALA A 97 8.14 -30.10 2.20
C ALA A 97 9.20 -30.41 1.12
N GLN A 98 9.60 -29.39 0.33
CA GLN A 98 10.75 -29.43 -0.58
C GLN A 98 12.04 -29.09 0.16
#